data_AF-A0A972IDV6-F1
#
_entry.id   AF-A0A972IDV6-F1
#
_cell.length_a   1.000
_cell.length_b   1.000
_cell.length_c   1.000
_cell.angle_alpha   90.00
_cell.angle_beta   90.00
_cell.angle_gamma   90.00
#
_symmetry.space_group_name_H-M   'P 1'
#
loop_
_entity.id
_entity.type
_entity.pdbx_description
1 polymer ?
#
loop_
_entity_poly.entity_id
_entity_poly.type
_entity_poly.pdbx_seq_one_letter_code
_entity_poly.pdbx_strand_id
1 'polypeptide(L)'
;MLLYGFILMALVIGFEAVKEKINVIPIMIGLFIIILSFGVTLFNMVRKSREGWAVNTAFHDPMTFAFDDKGFSCTTPKHSARVTWQKVTKVVWGKKIIVIMTGGTQAYLIPTRIENINEVKKVIWEYVSHKK
;
A
#
# COMPACT_ATOMS: atom_id res chain seq x y z
N MET A 1 9.30 5.11 21.21
CA MET A 1 9.45 3.75 21.77
C MET A 1 8.95 3.69 23.22
N LEU A 2 9.36 4.60 24.11
CA LEU A 2 8.93 4.65 25.52
C LEU A 2 7.42 4.84 25.73
N LEU A 3 6.76 5.69 24.93
CA LEU A 3 5.30 5.92 25.04
C LEU A 3 4.47 4.64 24.84
N TYR A 4 4.92 3.77 23.93
CA TYR A 4 4.25 2.50 23.65
C TYR A 4 4.38 1.51 24.82
N GLY A 5 5.52 1.54 25.51
CA GLY A 5 5.75 0.76 26.73
C GLY A 5 4.83 1.19 27.87
N PHE A 6 4.66 2.50 28.07
CA PHE A 6 3.74 3.03 29.08
C PHE A 6 2.28 2.67 28.81
N ILE A 7 1.84 2.73 27.54
CA ILE A 7 0.48 2.35 27.15
C ILE A 7 0.24 0.86 27.41
N LEU A 8 1.20 -0.02 27.07
CA LEU A 8 1.10 -1.46 27.33
C LEU A 8 1.08 -1.76 28.84
N MET A 9 1.89 -1.08 29.64
CA MET A 9 1.91 -1.25 31.09
C MET A 9 0.58 -0.82 31.72
N ALA A 10 0.03 0.32 31.31
CA ALA A 10 -1.26 0.81 31.80
C ALA A 10 -2.41 -0.15 31.45
N LEU A 11 -2.38 -0.77 30.26
CA LEU A 11 -3.34 -1.79 29.84
C LEU A 11 -3.27 -3.06 30.71
N VAL A 12 -2.06 -3.54 31.03
CA VAL A 12 -1.88 -4.72 31.88
C VAL A 12 -2.36 -4.46 33.30
N ILE A 13 -2.02 -3.30 33.88
CA ILE A 13 -2.45 -2.92 35.24
C ILE A 13 -3.97 -2.78 35.30
N GLY A 14 -4.58 -2.14 34.29
CA GLY A 14 -6.04 -2.03 34.19
C GLY A 14 -6.74 -3.38 34.07
N PHE A 15 -6.14 -4.35 33.37
CA PHE A 15 -6.69 -5.70 33.23
C PHE A 15 -6.63 -6.50 34.54
N GLU A 16 -5.50 -6.45 35.24
CA GLU A 16 -5.31 -7.11 36.54
C GLU A 16 -6.28 -6.57 37.60
N ALA A 17 -6.53 -5.26 37.63
CA ALA A 17 -7.45 -4.62 38.59
C ALA A 17 -8.93 -4.98 38.37
N VAL A 18 -9.29 -5.45 37.17
CA VAL A 18 -10.69 -5.70 36.78
C VAL A 18 -11.02 -7.21 36.77
N LYS A 19 -10.00 -8.09 36.74
CA LYS A 19 -10.18 -9.55 36.64
C LYS A 19 -10.95 -10.17 37.81
N GLU A 20 -10.90 -9.56 38.99
CA GLU A 20 -11.58 -10.05 40.20
C GLU A 20 -13.06 -9.64 40.30
N LYS A 21 -13.47 -8.60 39.56
CA LYS A 21 -14.85 -8.06 39.60
C LYS A 21 -15.70 -8.42 38.40
N ILE A 22 -15.08 -8.73 37.28
CA ILE A 22 -15.77 -9.02 36.02
C ILE A 22 -15.34 -10.41 35.57
N ASN A 23 -16.31 -11.28 35.30
CA ASN A 23 -16.04 -12.57 34.68
C ASN A 23 -15.29 -12.28 33.37
N VAL A 24 -14.01 -12.67 33.28
CA VAL A 24 -13.10 -12.32 32.17
C VAL A 24 -13.40 -13.16 30.92
N ILE A 25 -14.14 -14.26 31.09
CA ILE A 25 -14.51 -15.22 30.04
C ILE A 25 -15.26 -14.57 28.86
N PRO A 26 -16.30 -13.73 29.05
CA PRO A 26 -17.00 -13.06 27.96
C PRO A 26 -16.12 -12.06 27.19
N ILE A 27 -15.18 -11.39 27.87
CA ILE A 27 -14.25 -10.43 27.25
C ILE A 27 -13.27 -11.18 26.32
N MET A 28 -12.73 -12.30 26.79
CA MET A 28 -11.83 -13.15 26.01
C MET A 28 -12.55 -13.77 24.80
N ILE A 29 -13.81 -14.21 24.98
CA ILE A 29 -14.64 -14.71 23.88
C ILE A 29 -14.92 -13.60 22.85
N GLY A 30 -15.24 -12.39 23.30
CA GLY A 30 -15.44 -11.23 22.43
C GLY A 30 -14.19 -10.90 21.60
N LEU A 31 -13.01 -10.87 22.23
CA LEU A 31 -11.73 -10.67 21.55
C LEU A 31 -11.44 -11.78 20.53
N PHE A 32 -11.74 -13.04 20.86
CA PHE A 32 -11.53 -14.17 19.96
C PHE A 32 -12.41 -14.11 18.71
N ILE A 33 -13.69 -13.71 18.85
CA ILE A 33 -14.62 -13.51 17.73
C ILE A 33 -14.15 -12.36 16.82
N ILE A 34 -13.62 -11.26 17.40
CA ILE A 34 -13.06 -10.14 16.65
C ILE A 34 -11.83 -10.57 15.84
N ILE A 35 -10.91 -11.34 16.45
CA ILE A 35 -9.71 -11.85 15.76
C ILE A 35 -10.10 -12.80 14.62
N LEU A 36 -11.07 -13.70 14.83
CA LEU A 36 -11.56 -14.62 13.80
C LEU A 36 -12.22 -13.88 12.64
N SER A 37 -13.10 -12.92 12.92
CA SER A 37 -13.78 -12.13 11.90
C SER A 37 -12.79 -11.27 11.09
N PHE A 38 -11.79 -10.70 11.74
CA PHE A 38 -10.71 -9.97 11.07
C PHE A 38 -9.84 -10.91 10.21
N GLY A 39 -9.52 -12.10 10.71
CA GLY A 39 -8.79 -13.13 9.97
C GLY A 39 -9.52 -13.63 8.73
N VAL A 40 -10.83 -13.88 8.82
CA VAL A 40 -11.68 -14.25 7.67
C VAL A 40 -11.78 -13.11 6.65
N THR A 41 -11.87 -11.86 7.11
CA THR A 41 -11.91 -10.69 6.23
C THR A 41 -10.59 -10.53 5.47
N LEU A 42 -9.45 -10.63 6.17
CA LEU A 42 -8.12 -10.60 5.55
C LEU A 42 -7.94 -11.77 4.58
N PHE A 43 -8.34 -12.98 4.95
CA PHE A 43 -8.26 -14.15 4.09
C PHE A 43 -9.10 -13.98 2.82
N ASN A 44 -10.34 -13.49 2.93
CA ASN A 44 -11.19 -13.19 1.78
C ASN A 44 -10.63 -12.07 0.90
N MET A 45 -9.98 -11.08 1.48
CA MET A 45 -9.32 -10.00 0.74
C MET A 45 -8.07 -10.49 -0.01
N VAL A 46 -7.27 -11.37 0.62
CA VAL A 46 -6.13 -12.05 -0.01
C VAL A 46 -6.61 -13.03 -1.08
N ARG A 47 -7.73 -13.73 -0.87
CA ARG A 47 -8.31 -14.64 -1.84
C ARG A 47 -8.85 -13.90 -3.07
N LYS A 48 -9.57 -12.78 -2.89
CA LYS A 48 -9.97 -11.87 -3.98
C LYS A 48 -8.77 -11.31 -4.74
N SER A 49 -7.66 -11.03 -4.05
CA SER A 49 -6.39 -10.63 -4.69
C SER A 49 -5.76 -11.75 -5.54
N ARG A 50 -5.96 -13.02 -5.16
CA ARG A 50 -5.50 -14.18 -5.94
C ARG A 50 -6.44 -14.58 -7.08
N GLU A 51 -7.76 -14.43 -6.88
CA GLU A 51 -8.79 -14.76 -7.88
C GLU A 51 -8.99 -13.63 -8.93
N GLY A 52 -8.60 -12.39 -8.63
CA GLY A 52 -8.69 -11.22 -9.51
C GLY A 52 -7.64 -11.11 -10.62
N TRP A 53 -7.01 -12.22 -11.03
CA TRP A 53 -6.14 -12.28 -12.21
C TRP A 53 -6.88 -12.75 -13.46
N ALA A 54 -8.18 -13.06 -13.36
CA ALA A 54 -9.06 -13.20 -14.51
C ALA A 54 -9.58 -11.80 -14.90
N VAL A 55 -8.87 -11.18 -15.85
CA VAL A 55 -9.17 -9.88 -16.48
C VAL A 55 -8.96 -8.67 -15.57
N ASN A 56 -7.91 -7.90 -15.86
CA ASN A 56 -7.57 -6.64 -15.17
C ASN A 56 -8.64 -5.56 -15.44
N THR A 57 -9.69 -5.52 -14.62
CA THR A 57 -10.76 -4.50 -14.68
C THR A 57 -10.35 -3.14 -14.08
N ALA A 58 -9.17 -3.03 -13.45
CA ALA A 58 -8.67 -1.76 -12.92
C ALA A 58 -8.04 -0.84 -13.99
N PHE A 59 -7.74 -1.37 -15.19
CA PHE A 59 -7.14 -0.63 -16.31
C PHE A 59 -7.95 -0.87 -17.59
N HIS A 60 -9.25 -0.59 -17.57
CA HIS A 60 -10.08 -0.65 -18.78
C HIS A 60 -9.61 0.32 -19.88
N ASP A 61 -8.95 1.40 -19.48
CA ASP A 61 -8.50 2.43 -20.37
C ASP A 61 -6.99 2.31 -20.65
N PRO A 62 -6.56 2.33 -21.93
CA PRO A 62 -5.14 2.33 -22.26
C PRO A 62 -4.45 3.54 -21.61
N MET A 63 -3.42 3.26 -20.84
CA MET A 63 -2.67 4.26 -20.08
C MET A 63 -1.31 4.46 -20.74
N THR A 64 -1.05 5.68 -21.18
CA THR A 64 0.22 6.07 -21.80
C THR A 64 1.07 6.82 -20.78
N PHE A 65 2.32 6.38 -20.62
CA PHE A 65 3.31 7.05 -19.80
C PHE A 65 4.35 7.70 -20.70
N ALA A 66 4.60 8.99 -20.50
CA ALA A 66 5.72 9.70 -21.10
C ALA A 66 6.62 10.24 -19.99
N PHE A 67 7.93 10.00 -20.12
CA PHE A 67 8.93 10.37 -19.13
C PHE A 67 9.86 11.44 -19.71
N ASP A 68 10.18 12.46 -18.92
CA ASP A 68 11.11 13.51 -19.29
C ASP A 68 11.95 13.99 -18.09
N ASP A 69 12.76 15.01 -18.32
CA ASP A 69 13.66 15.62 -17.33
C ASP A 69 12.93 16.26 -16.14
N LYS A 70 11.66 16.63 -16.30
CA LYS A 70 10.86 17.31 -15.27
C LYS A 70 9.97 16.35 -14.51
N GLY A 71 9.60 15.21 -15.09
CA GLY A 71 8.71 14.25 -14.48
C GLY A 71 8.20 13.18 -15.43
N PHE A 72 6.98 12.74 -15.17
CA PHE A 72 6.24 11.89 -16.09
C PHE A 72 4.79 12.35 -16.22
N SER A 73 4.21 12.15 -17.39
CA SER A 73 2.77 12.29 -17.62
C SER A 73 2.14 10.93 -17.78
N CYS A 74 0.95 10.79 -17.20
CA CYS A 74 0.09 9.64 -17.31
C CYS A 74 -1.20 10.08 -18.00
N THR A 75 -1.47 9.53 -19.17
CA THR A 75 -2.63 9.90 -19.98
C THR A 75 -3.49 8.67 -20.21
N THR A 76 -4.77 8.80 -19.88
CA THR A 76 -5.85 7.90 -20.24
C THR A 76 -6.83 8.66 -21.15
N PRO A 77 -7.78 7.99 -21.84
CA PRO A 77 -8.77 8.65 -22.68
C PRO A 77 -9.64 9.68 -21.92
N LYS A 78 -9.76 9.55 -20.59
CA LYS A 78 -10.61 10.40 -19.76
C LYS A 78 -9.82 11.42 -18.93
N HIS A 79 -8.51 11.23 -18.74
CA HIS A 79 -7.74 12.02 -17.80
C HIS A 79 -6.28 12.11 -18.21
N SER A 80 -5.66 13.27 -18.01
CA SER A 80 -4.23 13.45 -18.13
C SER A 80 -3.69 14.09 -16.86
N ALA A 81 -2.70 13.45 -16.26
CA ALA A 81 -2.05 13.92 -15.05
C ALA A 81 -0.53 14.03 -15.28
N ARG A 82 0.06 15.11 -14.79
CA ARG A 82 1.51 15.29 -14.80
C ARG A 82 2.08 15.29 -13.39
N VAL A 83 3.09 14.46 -13.19
CA VAL A 83 3.77 14.26 -11.92
C VAL A 83 5.22 14.70 -12.09
N THR A 84 5.64 15.68 -11.30
CA THR A 84 7.04 16.10 -11.27
C THR A 84 7.88 15.16 -10.41
N TRP A 85 9.14 14.97 -10.75
CA TRP A 85 10.06 14.13 -9.95
C TRP A 85 10.18 14.59 -8.49
N GLN A 86 10.02 15.90 -8.25
CA GLN A 86 9.98 16.50 -6.92
C GLN A 86 8.87 15.91 -6.04
N LYS A 87 7.70 15.61 -6.62
CA LYS A 87 6.54 15.03 -5.91
C LYS A 87 6.68 13.55 -5.64
N VAL A 88 7.61 12.84 -6.28
CA VAL A 88 7.86 11.42 -6.03
C VAL A 88 8.52 11.27 -4.66
N THR A 89 7.87 10.52 -3.77
CA THR A 89 8.34 10.25 -2.40
C THR A 89 8.96 8.88 -2.27
N LYS A 90 8.46 7.89 -3.03
CA LYS A 90 8.96 6.52 -2.97
C LYS A 90 8.73 5.79 -4.27
N VAL A 91 9.69 4.95 -4.64
CA VAL A 91 9.56 3.99 -5.74
C VAL A 91 9.74 2.59 -5.16
N VAL A 92 8.79 1.69 -5.42
CA VAL A 92 8.87 0.28 -5.06
C VAL A 92 9.04 -0.55 -6.33
N TRP A 93 10.18 -1.21 -6.44
CA TRP A 93 10.52 -2.06 -7.58
C TRP A 93 9.97 -3.46 -7.37
N GLY A 94 8.91 -3.82 -8.08
CA GLY A 94 8.38 -5.18 -8.12
C GLY A 94 8.77 -5.92 -9.38
N LYS A 95 8.72 -7.27 -9.33
CA LYS A 95 9.01 -8.12 -10.50
C LYS A 95 8.01 -7.92 -11.65
N LYS A 96 6.73 -7.68 -11.33
CA LYS A 96 5.63 -7.54 -12.30
C LYS A 96 5.14 -6.09 -12.47
N ILE A 97 5.31 -5.26 -11.44
CA ILE A 97 4.85 -3.87 -11.39
C ILE A 97 5.89 -3.02 -10.67
N ILE A 98 6.07 -1.78 -11.13
CA ILE A 98 6.78 -0.72 -10.42
C ILE A 98 5.71 0.21 -9.85
N VAL A 99 5.83 0.56 -8.58
CA VAL A 99 4.91 1.49 -7.90
C VAL A 99 5.64 2.79 -7.64
N ILE A 100 5.12 3.89 -8.19
CA ILE A 100 5.60 5.24 -7.91
C ILE A 100 4.59 5.90 -6.98
N MET A 101 5.01 6.19 -5.75
CA MET A 101 4.24 6.95 -4.77
C MET A 101 4.60 8.42 -4.88
N THR A 102 3.59 9.28 -4.93
CA THR A 102 3.76 10.72 -4.83
C THR A 102 3.45 11.18 -3.40
N GLY A 103 3.87 12.38 -3.00
CA GLY A 103 3.71 12.89 -1.63
C GLY A 103 2.26 13.08 -1.14
N GLY A 104 1.26 12.72 -1.95
CA GLY A 104 -0.13 12.59 -1.54
C GLY A 104 -0.58 11.13 -1.38
N THR A 105 -1.88 10.87 -1.51
CA THR A 105 -2.49 9.53 -1.47
C THR A 105 -2.47 8.81 -2.83
N GLN A 106 -1.70 9.31 -3.79
CA GLN A 106 -1.69 8.82 -5.17
C GLN A 106 -0.50 7.87 -5.42
N ALA A 107 -0.78 6.79 -6.15
CA ALA A 107 0.21 5.84 -6.61
C ALA A 107 0.01 5.53 -8.10
N TYR A 108 1.10 5.47 -8.83
CA TYR A 108 1.13 5.09 -10.24
C TYR A 108 1.74 3.70 -10.38
N LEU A 109 1.06 2.85 -11.15
CA LEU A 109 1.44 1.46 -11.35
C LEU A 109 1.93 1.28 -12.78
N ILE A 110 3.19 0.93 -12.94
CA ILE A 110 3.82 0.69 -14.24
C ILE A 110 4.08 -0.81 -14.38
N PRO A 111 3.40 -1.52 -15.31
CA PRO A 111 3.69 -2.92 -15.58
C PRO A 111 5.12 -3.09 -16.11
N THR A 112 5.84 -4.11 -15.63
CA THR A 112 7.21 -4.38 -16.11
C THR A 112 7.27 -5.07 -17.47
N ARG A 113 6.12 -5.46 -18.02
CA ARG A 113 5.96 -6.18 -19.30
C ARG A 113 5.89 -5.25 -20.53
N ILE A 114 6.34 -4.01 -20.41
CA ILE A 114 6.40 -3.05 -21.51
C ILE A 114 7.77 -3.14 -22.21
N GLU A 115 7.82 -2.90 -23.53
CA GLU A 115 9.05 -3.02 -24.34
C GLU A 115 10.23 -2.23 -23.76
N ASN A 116 9.99 -0.99 -23.33
CA ASN A 116 11.06 -0.06 -22.92
C ASN A 116 11.25 -0.02 -21.40
N ILE A 117 10.92 -1.09 -20.67
CA ILE A 117 10.94 -1.10 -19.21
C ILE A 117 12.33 -0.78 -18.62
N ASN A 118 13.41 -1.19 -19.29
CA ASN A 118 14.78 -0.94 -18.81
C ASN A 118 15.14 0.54 -18.88
N GLU A 119 14.71 1.24 -19.93
CA GLU A 119 14.90 2.69 -20.05
C GLU A 119 14.07 3.44 -19.00
N VAL A 120 12.81 3.04 -18.82
CA VAL A 120 11.93 3.61 -17.78
C VAL A 120 12.55 3.43 -16.38
N LYS A 121 13.08 2.25 -16.07
CA LYS A 121 13.80 2.00 -14.81
C LYS A 121 15.00 2.93 -14.65
N LYS A 122 15.80 3.09 -15.70
CA LYS A 122 16.98 3.95 -15.70
C LYS A 122 16.62 5.40 -15.42
N VAL A 123 15.62 5.94 -16.13
CA VAL A 123 15.15 7.33 -15.95
C VAL A 123 14.62 7.54 -14.53
N ILE A 124 13.73 6.66 -14.04
CA ILE A 124 13.21 6.78 -12.68
C ILE A 124 14.35 6.70 -11.65
N TRP A 125 15.33 5.81 -11.86
CA TRP A 125 16.48 5.69 -10.97
C TRP A 125 17.32 6.95 -10.92
N GLU A 126 17.62 7.54 -12.08
CA GLU A 126 18.41 8.78 -12.19
C GLU A 126 17.72 9.93 -11.45
N TYR A 127 16.46 10.21 -11.72
CA TYR A 127 15.78 11.38 -11.15
C TYR A 127 15.28 11.21 -9.71
N VAL A 128 15.12 9.98 -9.21
CA VAL A 128 14.64 9.72 -7.84
C VAL A 128 15.77 9.38 -6.88
N SER A 129 16.80 8.64 -7.30
CA SER A 129 17.88 8.19 -6.42
C SER A 129 18.95 9.25 -6.14
N HIS A 130 19.08 10.28 -7.00
CA HIS A 130 19.97 11.43 -6.76
C HIS A 130 19.43 12.44 -5.74
N LYS A 131 18.30 12.17 -5.08
CA LYS A 131 17.77 12.97 -3.95
C LYS A 131 18.39 12.62 -2.59
N LYS A 132 19.45 11.81 -2.54
CA LYS A 132 20.18 11.50 -1.30
C LYS A 132 21.40 12.38 -1.13
#